data_AF-E9G643-F1
#
_entry.id   AF-E9G643-F1
#
_cell.length_a   1.000
_cell.length_b   1.000
_cell.length_c   1.000
_cell.angle_alpha   90.00
_cell.angle_beta   90.00
_cell.angle_gamma   90.00
#
_symmetry.space_group_name_H-M   'P 1'
#
loop_
_entity.id
_entity.type
_entity.pdbx_description
1 polymer ?
#
loop_
_entity_poly.entity_id
_entity_poly.type
_entity_poly.pdbx_seq_one_letter_code
_entity_poly.pdbx_strand_id
1 'polypeptide(L)'
;MPLGRWDDSRSFVVRDFAVTGKQFHSTAVSHNVCLATQSSLDRLHWLGESSDHWRGAISLAIYLDDEEVGLFYKVLTHMRRCHSDLLANIAFHVVSKTETDDGDEGTSASAGHQSTPVNCTGPSEALTWLLKERPSLSAKWESGRPYPQNLMRNVARKGCPSHYVLLLDVDVIPSYNMAESLAEFLDRPSVVAHCTKCAFVVPTYELDYSADFPQNKTQLLTLENQGRAQPFHHKAFRYNQFASNLTRWRQTSETDQVVISHNVTNYEFFYEPFYIARDEAPPHDERFLGYGFTRNTQVYEMALSGWSFHVLSPIFTIHWGMQMKQRRPAWRKTQMDRNRRLFDVIHHELKAKYGLLNKSPVRWHPKPNQAAASSARVNGDADAKQQQQQHPLFAAAKSAARTSI
;
A
#
# COMPACT_ATOMS: atom_id res chain seq x y z
N MET A 1 -23.59 -6.41 -14.22
CA MET A 1 -22.63 -5.45 -13.60
C MET A 1 -23.16 -4.03 -13.81
N PRO A 2 -22.92 -3.08 -12.90
CA PRO A 2 -23.20 -1.66 -13.17
C PRO A 2 -22.38 -1.16 -14.38
N LEU A 3 -22.91 -0.16 -15.09
CA LEU A 3 -22.20 0.51 -16.20
C LEU A 3 -20.88 1.09 -15.68
N GLY A 4 -19.80 0.84 -16.42
CA GLY A 4 -18.46 1.34 -16.08
C GLY A 4 -18.28 2.82 -16.45
N ARG A 5 -17.38 3.50 -15.72
CA ARG A 5 -16.90 4.85 -16.07
C ARG A 5 -15.43 4.80 -16.46
N TRP A 6 -15.01 5.65 -17.39
CA TRP A 6 -13.60 5.82 -17.71
C TRP A 6 -12.88 6.61 -16.62
N ASP A 7 -11.60 6.31 -16.39
CA ASP A 7 -10.69 7.18 -15.65
C ASP A 7 -10.39 8.46 -16.43
N ASP A 8 -9.76 9.44 -15.78
CA ASP A 8 -9.47 10.74 -16.40
C ASP A 8 -8.56 10.62 -17.63
N SER A 9 -7.69 9.60 -17.67
CA SER A 9 -6.81 9.34 -18.81
C SER A 9 -7.48 8.56 -19.95
N ARG A 10 -8.71 8.07 -19.76
CA ARG A 10 -9.42 7.15 -20.66
C ARG A 10 -8.61 5.90 -21.02
N SER A 11 -7.82 5.41 -20.08
CA SER A 11 -7.00 4.20 -20.22
C SER A 11 -7.59 3.01 -19.47
N PHE A 12 -8.51 3.26 -18.53
CA PHE A 12 -9.10 2.25 -17.66
C PHE A 12 -10.59 2.47 -17.47
N VAL A 13 -11.34 1.37 -17.43
CA VAL A 13 -12.77 1.33 -17.09
C VAL A 13 -12.89 0.92 -15.62
N VAL A 14 -13.61 1.71 -14.84
CA VAL A 14 -13.92 1.49 -13.43
C VAL A 14 -15.40 1.12 -13.30
N ARG A 15 -15.68 -0.07 -12.77
CA ARG A 15 -17.01 -0.50 -12.34
C ARG A 15 -17.08 -0.42 -10.82
N ASP A 16 -17.56 0.71 -10.33
CA ASP A 16 -17.73 0.95 -8.90
C ASP A 16 -18.80 0.03 -8.31
N PHE A 17 -18.57 -0.49 -7.11
CA PHE A 17 -19.52 -1.35 -6.38
C PHE A 17 -20.02 -2.54 -7.20
N ALA A 18 -19.17 -3.08 -8.08
CA ALA A 18 -19.43 -4.24 -8.93
C ALA A 18 -20.03 -5.42 -8.15
N VAL A 19 -19.54 -5.65 -6.93
CA VAL A 19 -20.16 -6.55 -5.96
C VAL A 19 -20.11 -5.91 -4.59
N THR A 20 -21.24 -5.78 -3.91
CA THR A 20 -21.30 -5.20 -2.56
C THR A 20 -21.87 -6.19 -1.56
N GLY A 21 -21.14 -6.41 -0.48
CA GLY A 21 -21.57 -7.19 0.67
C GLY A 21 -22.75 -6.57 1.40
N LYS A 22 -23.65 -7.40 1.93
CA LYS A 22 -24.90 -6.95 2.54
C LYS A 22 -24.71 -6.08 3.79
N GLN A 23 -23.58 -6.23 4.49
CA GLN A 23 -23.25 -5.52 5.73
C GLN A 23 -22.25 -4.36 5.50
N PHE A 24 -21.70 -4.22 4.29
CA PHE A 24 -20.66 -3.23 3.99
C PHE A 24 -21.01 -1.82 4.47
N HIS A 25 -22.19 -1.31 4.10
CA HIS A 25 -22.61 0.04 4.49
C HIS A 25 -22.85 0.17 6.00
N SER A 26 -23.56 -0.78 6.62
CA SER A 26 -23.85 -0.72 8.05
C SER A 26 -22.57 -0.78 8.89
N THR A 27 -21.62 -1.62 8.50
CA THR A 27 -20.35 -1.79 9.20
C THR A 27 -19.44 -0.58 9.04
N ALA A 28 -19.43 0.05 7.86
CA ALA A 28 -18.66 1.27 7.62
C ALA A 28 -19.19 2.44 8.46
N VAL A 29 -20.51 2.57 8.61
CA VAL A 29 -21.14 3.59 9.45
C VAL A 29 -20.87 3.30 10.93
N SER A 30 -20.96 2.05 11.37
CA SER A 30 -20.79 1.70 12.79
C SER A 30 -19.36 1.90 13.30
N HIS A 31 -18.34 1.62 12.49
CA HIS A 31 -16.94 1.78 12.88
C HIS A 31 -16.39 3.17 12.59
N ASN A 32 -17.07 3.97 11.77
CA ASN A 32 -16.60 5.28 11.30
C ASN A 32 -15.21 5.24 10.61
N VAL A 33 -14.71 4.05 10.28
CA VAL A 33 -13.47 3.79 9.54
C VAL A 33 -13.67 2.61 8.59
N CYS A 34 -13.11 2.74 7.38
CA CYS A 34 -13.15 1.72 6.33
C CYS A 34 -11.72 1.42 5.87
N LEU A 35 -11.43 0.14 5.64
CA LEU A 35 -10.19 -0.30 5.04
C LEU A 35 -10.33 -0.17 3.51
N ALA A 36 -9.59 0.76 2.92
CA ALA A 36 -9.38 0.79 1.49
C ALA A 36 -8.16 -0.07 1.16
N THR A 37 -8.32 -0.99 0.20
CA THR A 37 -7.21 -1.80 -0.30
C THR A 37 -7.33 -2.03 -1.80
N GLN A 38 -6.23 -2.45 -2.41
CA GLN A 38 -6.17 -2.72 -3.83
C GLN A 38 -5.41 -4.01 -4.09
N SER A 39 -5.83 -4.75 -5.13
CA SER A 39 -5.25 -6.04 -5.45
C SER A 39 -5.28 -6.33 -6.95
N SER A 40 -4.29 -7.07 -7.41
CA SER A 40 -4.41 -7.87 -8.64
C SER A 40 -4.92 -9.26 -8.29
N LEU A 41 -5.49 -9.98 -9.27
CA LEU A 41 -6.08 -11.28 -8.98
C LEU A 41 -5.10 -12.28 -8.32
N ASP A 42 -3.80 -12.24 -8.68
CA ASP A 42 -2.76 -13.11 -8.08
C ASP A 42 -2.46 -12.81 -6.61
N ARG A 43 -2.84 -11.63 -6.11
CA ARG A 43 -2.63 -11.20 -4.72
C ARG A 43 -3.89 -11.28 -3.88
N LEU A 44 -5.02 -11.70 -4.46
CA LEU A 44 -6.30 -11.72 -3.77
C LEU A 44 -6.34 -12.65 -2.56
N HIS A 45 -5.47 -13.67 -2.49
CA HIS A 45 -5.40 -14.60 -1.35
C HIS A 45 -5.12 -13.91 0.00
N TRP A 46 -4.43 -12.77 0.01
CA TRP A 46 -4.20 -11.98 1.23
C TRP A 46 -5.47 -11.37 1.82
N LEU A 47 -6.56 -11.30 1.04
CA LEU A 47 -7.85 -10.81 1.52
C LEU A 47 -8.40 -11.67 2.66
N GLY A 48 -8.12 -12.98 2.64
CA GLY A 48 -8.54 -13.90 3.70
C GLY A 48 -8.01 -13.45 5.06
N GLU A 49 -6.68 -13.42 5.20
CA GLU A 49 -6.00 -13.01 6.43
C GLU A 49 -6.32 -11.55 6.81
N SER A 50 -6.37 -10.64 5.82
CA SER A 50 -6.77 -9.25 6.09
C SER A 50 -8.15 -9.16 6.73
N SER A 51 -9.12 -9.98 6.28
CA SER A 51 -10.49 -9.99 6.81
C SER A 51 -10.60 -10.66 8.17
N ASP A 52 -9.69 -11.58 8.51
CA ASP A 52 -9.63 -12.18 9.84
C ASP A 52 -9.16 -11.16 10.89
N HIS A 53 -8.29 -10.22 10.48
CA HIS A 53 -7.71 -9.17 11.32
C HIS A 53 -8.52 -7.87 11.32
N TRP A 54 -9.31 -7.63 10.28
CA TRP A 54 -10.14 -6.44 10.09
C TRP A 54 -11.62 -6.83 9.98
N ARG A 55 -12.36 -6.65 11.08
CA ARG A 55 -13.82 -6.89 11.13
C ARG A 55 -14.67 -5.71 10.64
N GLY A 56 -14.04 -4.61 10.25
CA GLY A 56 -14.70 -3.43 9.69
C GLY A 56 -15.06 -3.59 8.20
N ALA A 57 -15.61 -2.54 7.60
CA ALA A 57 -15.88 -2.51 6.16
C ALA A 57 -14.58 -2.46 5.35
N ILE A 58 -14.54 -3.18 4.22
CA ILE A 58 -13.41 -3.19 3.28
C ILE A 58 -13.90 -2.74 1.90
N SER A 59 -13.36 -1.64 1.38
CA SER A 59 -13.50 -1.28 -0.02
C SER A 59 -12.26 -1.75 -0.77
N LEU A 60 -12.45 -2.70 -1.68
CA LEU A 60 -11.38 -3.36 -2.44
C LEU A 60 -11.50 -3.02 -3.92
N ALA A 61 -10.50 -2.35 -4.47
CA ALA A 61 -10.34 -2.22 -5.91
C ALA A 61 -9.54 -3.41 -6.44
N ILE A 62 -10.12 -4.18 -7.38
CA ILE A 62 -9.44 -5.28 -8.05
C ILE A 62 -9.16 -4.94 -9.52
N TYR A 63 -7.90 -5.02 -9.92
CA TYR A 63 -7.51 -4.85 -11.31
C TYR A 63 -7.53 -6.20 -12.01
N LEU A 64 -8.31 -6.29 -13.08
CA LEU A 64 -8.49 -7.50 -13.88
C LEU A 64 -8.13 -7.20 -15.33
N ASP A 65 -7.35 -8.09 -15.95
CA ASP A 65 -7.36 -8.17 -17.40
C ASP A 65 -8.50 -9.07 -17.88
N ASP A 66 -8.84 -8.97 -19.17
CA ASP A 66 -10.03 -9.60 -19.77
C ASP A 66 -10.08 -11.12 -19.54
N GLU A 67 -8.92 -11.79 -19.61
CA GLU A 67 -8.79 -13.23 -19.37
C GLU A 67 -9.01 -13.65 -17.90
N GLU A 68 -8.98 -12.71 -16.96
CA GLU A 68 -9.11 -12.97 -15.52
C GLU A 68 -10.55 -12.79 -15.00
N VAL A 69 -11.43 -12.15 -15.78
CA VAL A 69 -12.81 -11.85 -15.37
C VAL A 69 -13.58 -13.14 -15.02
N GLY A 70 -13.50 -14.16 -15.88
CA GLY A 70 -14.16 -15.45 -15.61
C GLY A 70 -13.66 -16.15 -14.35
N LEU A 71 -12.35 -16.11 -14.10
CA LEU A 71 -11.76 -16.68 -12.89
C LEU A 71 -12.17 -15.89 -11.64
N PHE A 72 -12.23 -14.57 -11.73
CA PHE A 72 -12.71 -13.74 -10.63
C PHE A 72 -14.14 -14.09 -10.22
N TYR A 73 -15.05 -14.31 -11.17
CA TYR A 73 -16.42 -14.74 -10.85
C TYR A 73 -16.50 -16.14 -10.24
N LYS A 74 -15.66 -17.08 -10.68
CA LYS A 74 -15.51 -18.39 -10.01
C LYS A 74 -15.09 -18.21 -8.56
N VAL A 75 -14.11 -17.34 -8.31
CA VAL A 75 -13.64 -16.98 -6.95
C VAL A 75 -14.79 -16.41 -6.12
N LEU A 76 -15.50 -15.41 -6.63
CA LEU A 76 -16.64 -14.82 -5.92
C LEU A 76 -17.74 -15.84 -5.61
N THR A 77 -18.05 -16.72 -6.56
CA THR A 77 -19.07 -17.76 -6.37
C THR A 77 -18.67 -18.76 -5.28
N HIS A 78 -17.41 -19.19 -5.28
CA HIS A 78 -16.87 -20.06 -4.23
C HIS A 78 -16.89 -19.36 -2.87
N MET A 79 -16.39 -18.13 -2.79
CA MET A 79 -16.36 -17.34 -1.55
C MET A 79 -17.76 -17.04 -1.01
N ARG A 80 -18.77 -16.80 -1.86
CA ARG A 80 -20.17 -16.64 -1.43
C ARG A 80 -20.75 -17.91 -0.80
N ARG A 81 -20.33 -19.08 -1.29
CA ARG A 81 -20.82 -20.38 -0.80
C ARG A 81 -20.12 -20.82 0.48
N CYS A 82 -18.82 -20.55 0.61
CA CYS A 82 -18.00 -21.04 1.73
C CYS A 82 -17.72 -19.99 2.81
N HIS A 83 -17.70 -18.71 2.45
CA HIS A 83 -17.23 -17.60 3.30
C HIS A 83 -18.12 -16.36 3.13
N SER A 84 -19.44 -16.55 3.16
CA SER A 84 -20.43 -15.47 3.00
C SER A 84 -20.23 -14.33 4.00
N ASP A 85 -19.81 -14.65 5.21
CA ASP A 85 -19.60 -13.69 6.29
C ASP A 85 -18.42 -12.76 6.00
N LEU A 86 -17.35 -13.30 5.42
CA LEU A 86 -16.22 -12.51 4.95
C LEU A 86 -16.68 -11.52 3.88
N LEU A 87 -17.41 -11.99 2.87
CA LEU A 87 -17.89 -11.12 1.79
C LEU A 87 -18.96 -10.13 2.24
N ALA A 88 -19.62 -10.36 3.38
CA ALA A 88 -20.69 -9.50 3.87
C ALA A 88 -20.22 -8.07 4.11
N ASN A 89 -18.95 -7.88 4.49
CA ASN A 89 -18.36 -6.58 4.81
C ASN A 89 -17.50 -5.97 3.69
N ILE A 90 -17.53 -6.54 2.47
CA ILE A 90 -16.62 -6.13 1.38
C ILE A 90 -17.40 -5.55 0.20
N ALA A 91 -16.94 -4.40 -0.30
CA ALA A 91 -17.31 -3.89 -1.61
C ALA A 91 -16.15 -4.09 -2.59
N PHE A 92 -16.42 -4.76 -3.71
CA PHE A 92 -15.49 -4.94 -4.82
C PHE A 92 -15.76 -3.90 -5.89
N HIS A 93 -14.72 -3.18 -6.28
CA HIS A 93 -14.68 -2.28 -7.42
C HIS A 93 -13.76 -2.90 -8.47
N VAL A 94 -14.23 -3.04 -9.72
CA VAL A 94 -13.45 -3.68 -10.78
C VAL A 94 -12.83 -2.63 -11.68
N VAL A 95 -11.52 -2.71 -11.92
CA VAL A 95 -10.79 -1.85 -12.85
C VAL A 95 -10.20 -2.72 -13.96
N SER A 96 -10.49 -2.38 -15.22
CA SER A 96 -9.99 -3.09 -16.41
C SER A 96 -9.47 -2.10 -17.45
N LYS A 97 -8.73 -2.58 -18.47
CA LYS A 97 -8.23 -1.72 -19.57
C LYS A 97 -9.20 -1.54 -20.72
N THR A 98 -10.10 -2.49 -20.92
CA THR A 98 -11.11 -2.46 -21.99
C THR A 98 -12.50 -2.37 -21.37
N GLU A 99 -13.45 -1.84 -22.15
CA GLU A 99 -14.85 -2.19 -21.99
C GLU A 99 -14.96 -3.67 -22.38
N THR A 100 -14.66 -4.58 -21.46
CA THR A 100 -15.25 -5.90 -21.56
C THR A 100 -16.75 -5.67 -21.52
N ASP A 101 -17.40 -5.79 -22.68
CA ASP A 101 -18.82 -6.10 -22.74
C ASP A 101 -18.94 -7.36 -21.87
N ASP A 102 -19.43 -7.19 -20.63
CA ASP A 102 -19.77 -8.31 -19.78
C ASP A 102 -20.92 -8.97 -20.52
N GLY A 103 -20.58 -9.93 -21.38
CA GLY A 103 -21.51 -10.65 -22.21
C GLY A 103 -22.67 -11.09 -21.33
N ASP A 104 -23.84 -10.56 -21.68
CA ASP A 104 -25.16 -11.11 -21.45
C ASP A 104 -25.29 -11.97 -20.18
N GLU A 105 -26.03 -11.47 -19.20
CA GLU A 105 -26.82 -12.32 -18.30
C GLU A 105 -27.83 -13.11 -19.16
N GLY A 106 -27.32 -14.09 -19.91
CA GLY A 106 -27.99 -14.73 -21.02
C GLY A 106 -27.47 -16.15 -21.25
N THR A 107 -26.94 -16.80 -20.22
CA THR A 107 -27.04 -18.25 -20.13
C THR A 107 -27.76 -18.60 -18.84
N SER A 108 -29.06 -18.86 -18.98
CA SER A 108 -29.71 -19.91 -18.22
C SER A 108 -28.94 -21.20 -18.49
N ALA A 109 -27.82 -21.40 -17.80
CA ALA A 109 -27.31 -22.73 -17.53
C ALA A 109 -28.30 -23.33 -16.53
N SER A 110 -29.35 -23.94 -17.07
CA SER A 110 -29.92 -25.15 -16.50
C SER A 110 -28.82 -26.22 -16.45
N ALA A 111 -27.80 -25.99 -15.63
CA ALA A 111 -26.87 -27.01 -15.21
C ALA A 111 -27.64 -27.77 -14.12
N GLY A 112 -27.96 -29.03 -14.42
CA GLY A 112 -28.56 -29.93 -13.46
C GLY A 112 -27.87 -29.79 -12.11
N HIS A 113 -28.68 -29.84 -11.07
CA HIS A 113 -28.28 -29.83 -9.66
C HIS A 113 -27.43 -31.07 -9.35
N GLN A 114 -26.20 -31.12 -9.89
CA GLN A 114 -25.16 -31.99 -9.38
C GLN A 114 -24.45 -31.18 -8.31
N SER A 115 -24.94 -31.37 -7.08
CA SER A 115 -24.28 -30.93 -5.85
C SER A 115 -22.95 -31.66 -5.74
N THR A 116 -21.94 -31.22 -6.48
CA THR A 116 -20.56 -31.54 -6.14
C THR A 116 -20.32 -30.98 -4.74
N PRO A 117 -19.80 -31.80 -3.80
CA PRO A 117 -19.37 -31.30 -2.52
C PRO A 117 -18.31 -30.23 -2.76
N VAL A 118 -18.58 -28.99 -2.34
CA VAL A 118 -17.58 -27.93 -2.39
C VAL A 118 -16.75 -28.04 -1.11
N ASN A 119 -15.46 -28.28 -1.26
CA ASN A 119 -14.54 -28.27 -0.14
C ASN A 119 -14.29 -26.83 0.30
N CYS A 120 -14.85 -26.43 1.43
CA CYS A 120 -14.67 -25.11 2.02
C CYS A 120 -13.49 -25.16 3.00
N THR A 121 -12.27 -24.96 2.50
CA THR A 121 -11.06 -24.73 3.31
C THR A 121 -11.03 -23.29 3.85
N GLY A 122 -9.99 -22.86 4.57
CA GLY A 122 -9.89 -21.47 5.01
C GLY A 122 -9.88 -20.47 3.82
N PRO A 123 -10.34 -19.21 3.97
CA PRO A 123 -10.42 -18.23 2.89
C PRO A 123 -9.13 -18.09 2.07
N SER A 124 -7.99 -17.94 2.76
CA SER A 124 -6.68 -17.78 2.12
C SER A 124 -6.26 -19.04 1.34
N GLU A 125 -6.55 -20.23 1.87
CA GLU A 125 -6.25 -21.51 1.21
C GLU A 125 -7.13 -21.73 -0.02
N ALA A 126 -8.43 -21.44 0.10
CA ALA A 126 -9.40 -21.55 -0.98
C ALA A 126 -9.03 -20.62 -2.15
N LEU A 127 -8.69 -19.36 -1.83
CA LEU A 127 -8.22 -18.40 -2.82
C LEU A 127 -6.91 -18.85 -3.47
N THR A 128 -5.94 -19.34 -2.68
CA THR A 128 -4.68 -19.88 -3.20
C THR A 128 -4.91 -21.05 -4.16
N TRP A 129 -5.83 -21.95 -3.83
CA TRP A 129 -6.16 -23.09 -4.68
C TRP A 129 -6.84 -22.66 -5.99
N LEU A 130 -7.86 -21.80 -5.93
CA LEU A 130 -8.58 -21.32 -7.13
C LEU A 130 -7.65 -20.57 -8.09
N LEU A 131 -6.72 -19.80 -7.54
CA LEU A 131 -5.76 -19.03 -8.34
C LEU A 131 -4.72 -19.90 -9.05
N LYS A 132 -4.66 -21.22 -8.82
CA LYS A 132 -3.85 -22.14 -9.63
C LYS A 132 -4.38 -22.30 -11.06
N GLU A 133 -5.67 -22.08 -11.29
CA GLU A 133 -6.28 -22.05 -12.63
C GLU A 133 -5.93 -20.78 -13.41
N ARG A 134 -5.28 -19.80 -12.78
CA ARG A 134 -4.93 -18.55 -13.42
C ARG A 134 -4.00 -18.82 -14.62
N PRO A 135 -4.31 -18.28 -15.81
CA PRO A 135 -3.40 -18.36 -16.95
C PRO A 135 -2.01 -17.84 -16.55
N SER A 136 -0.96 -18.54 -16.96
CA SER A 136 0.45 -18.19 -16.67
C SER A 136 0.87 -16.95 -17.46
N LEU A 137 0.26 -15.81 -17.14
CA LEU A 137 0.59 -14.51 -17.72
C LEU A 137 1.75 -13.92 -16.92
N SER A 138 2.89 -14.61 -16.99
CA SER A 138 4.10 -14.38 -16.20
C SER A 138 4.77 -13.01 -16.40
N ALA A 139 4.21 -12.10 -17.20
CA ALA A 139 4.88 -10.86 -17.61
C ALA A 139 3.97 -9.59 -17.57
N LYS A 140 2.84 -9.60 -16.86
CA LYS A 140 1.86 -8.49 -16.94
C LYS A 140 2.40 -7.13 -16.48
N TRP A 141 3.16 -7.04 -15.40
CA TRP A 141 3.61 -5.74 -14.86
C TRP A 141 4.93 -5.22 -15.44
N GLU A 142 5.47 -5.89 -16.46
CA GLU A 142 6.70 -5.50 -17.15
C GLU A 142 6.50 -4.28 -18.08
N SER A 143 7.52 -3.97 -18.88
CA SER A 143 7.51 -2.86 -19.84
C SER A 143 6.43 -3.04 -20.92
N GLY A 144 5.19 -2.65 -20.63
CA GLY A 144 4.08 -2.67 -21.59
C GLY A 144 2.69 -2.56 -20.96
N ARG A 145 2.50 -3.05 -19.73
CA ARG A 145 1.22 -2.94 -19.01
C ARG A 145 1.45 -2.61 -17.53
N PRO A 146 1.95 -1.41 -17.19
CA PRO A 146 2.21 -1.05 -15.81
C PRO A 146 0.92 -1.08 -14.98
N TYR A 147 1.03 -1.54 -13.74
CA TYR A 147 -0.09 -1.61 -12.80
C TYR A 147 -0.57 -0.19 -12.42
N PRO A 148 -1.89 0.10 -12.41
CA PRO A 148 -2.41 1.44 -12.14
C PRO A 148 -2.62 1.72 -10.65
N GLN A 149 -1.60 1.50 -9.80
CA GLN A 149 -1.78 1.51 -8.33
C GLN A 149 -2.46 2.77 -7.77
N ASN A 150 -2.22 3.95 -8.33
CA ASN A 150 -2.76 5.20 -7.80
C ASN A 150 -4.25 5.36 -8.12
N LEU A 151 -4.67 5.00 -9.34
CA LEU A 151 -6.09 4.86 -9.68
C LEU A 151 -6.77 3.85 -8.75
N MET A 152 -6.15 2.67 -8.59
CA MET A 152 -6.71 1.62 -7.72
C MET A 152 -6.90 2.08 -6.26
N ARG A 153 -5.89 2.79 -5.72
CA ARG A 153 -5.97 3.39 -4.37
C ARG A 153 -7.09 4.42 -4.28
N ASN A 154 -7.25 5.28 -5.29
CA ASN A 154 -8.32 6.28 -5.30
C ASN A 154 -9.70 5.63 -5.41
N VAL A 155 -9.87 4.62 -6.27
CA VAL A 155 -11.13 3.87 -6.41
C VAL A 155 -11.52 3.21 -5.07
N ALA A 156 -10.61 2.47 -4.45
CA ALA A 156 -10.85 1.86 -3.14
C ALA A 156 -11.13 2.90 -2.05
N ARG A 157 -10.38 4.01 -2.04
CA ARG A 157 -10.57 5.08 -1.05
C ARG A 157 -11.93 5.76 -1.20
N LYS A 158 -12.34 6.07 -2.43
CA LYS A 158 -13.65 6.68 -2.73
C LYS A 158 -14.83 5.73 -2.55
N GLY A 159 -14.58 4.42 -2.60
CA GLY A 159 -15.58 3.40 -2.30
C GLY A 159 -15.92 3.28 -0.81
N CYS A 160 -15.08 3.80 0.09
CA CYS A 160 -15.34 3.81 1.52
C CYS A 160 -16.38 4.89 1.91
N PRO A 161 -17.54 4.51 2.48
CA PRO A 161 -18.58 5.47 2.86
C PRO A 161 -18.39 6.07 4.27
N SER A 162 -17.30 5.73 4.97
CA SER A 162 -16.96 6.24 6.30
C SER A 162 -16.22 7.58 6.26
N HIS A 163 -16.20 8.33 7.37
CA HIS A 163 -15.44 9.58 7.43
C HIS A 163 -13.93 9.37 7.39
N TYR A 164 -13.45 8.27 7.96
CA TYR A 164 -12.04 7.92 7.97
C TYR A 164 -11.76 6.70 7.08
N VAL A 165 -10.60 6.72 6.43
CA VAL A 165 -10.13 5.63 5.58
C VAL A 165 -8.73 5.23 5.99
N LEU A 166 -8.53 3.95 6.23
CA LEU A 166 -7.22 3.31 6.35
C LEU A 166 -6.84 2.73 4.99
N LEU A 167 -5.76 3.21 4.36
CA LEU A 167 -5.32 2.72 3.05
C LEU A 167 -4.09 1.80 3.15
N LEU A 168 -4.31 0.50 2.98
CA LEU A 168 -3.26 -0.53 3.00
C LEU A 168 -3.06 -1.17 1.63
N ASP A 169 -1.86 -1.68 1.38
CA ASP A 169 -1.67 -2.66 0.31
C ASP A 169 -2.23 -4.01 0.80
N VAL A 170 -2.75 -4.86 -0.08
CA VAL A 170 -3.52 -6.06 0.32
C VAL A 170 -2.70 -7.07 1.13
N ASP A 171 -1.38 -7.05 1.00
CA ASP A 171 -0.41 -7.88 1.72
C ASP A 171 0.14 -7.21 2.98
N VAL A 172 -0.46 -6.10 3.42
CA VAL A 172 -0.17 -5.42 4.68
C VAL A 172 -1.34 -5.63 5.63
N ILE A 173 -1.16 -6.51 6.60
CA ILE A 173 -2.19 -7.04 7.49
C ILE A 173 -2.27 -6.19 8.77
N PRO A 174 -3.45 -5.70 9.18
CA PRO A 174 -3.66 -5.03 10.45
C PRO A 174 -3.35 -5.91 11.68
N SER A 175 -2.95 -5.32 12.80
CA SER A 175 -3.02 -5.99 14.10
C SER A 175 -4.46 -6.35 14.45
N TYR A 176 -4.66 -7.35 15.30
CA TYR A 176 -6.00 -7.78 15.74
C TYR A 176 -6.82 -6.62 16.33
N ASN A 177 -8.14 -6.67 16.13
CA ASN A 177 -9.12 -5.72 16.66
C ASN A 177 -8.86 -4.25 16.29
N MET A 178 -8.11 -3.99 15.21
CA MET A 178 -7.75 -2.63 14.82
C MET A 178 -8.97 -1.81 14.41
N ALA A 179 -9.96 -2.42 13.75
CA ALA A 179 -11.16 -1.71 13.30
C ALA A 179 -11.95 -1.14 14.48
N GLU A 180 -12.22 -1.97 15.48
CA GLU A 180 -12.95 -1.62 16.70
C GLU A 180 -12.18 -0.59 17.54
N SER A 181 -10.87 -0.82 17.71
CA SER A 181 -10.02 0.09 18.49
C SER A 181 -9.87 1.47 17.82
N LEU A 182 -9.84 1.51 16.48
CA LEU A 182 -9.85 2.75 15.72
C LEU A 182 -11.20 3.45 15.79
N ALA A 183 -12.32 2.73 15.72
CA ALA A 183 -13.65 3.31 15.88
C ALA A 183 -13.75 4.07 17.20
N GLU A 184 -13.36 3.43 18.31
CA GLU A 184 -13.36 4.07 19.62
C GLU A 184 -12.43 5.30 19.68
N PHE A 185 -11.24 5.24 19.06
CA PHE A 185 -10.31 6.36 19.02
C PHE A 185 -10.83 7.54 18.19
N LEU A 186 -11.40 7.26 17.01
CA LEU A 186 -11.83 8.26 16.05
C LEU A 186 -13.11 8.98 16.47
N ASP A 187 -13.93 8.35 17.32
CA ASP A 187 -15.15 8.95 17.88
C ASP A 187 -14.88 9.85 19.10
N ARG A 188 -13.64 9.91 19.60
CA ARG A 188 -13.29 10.78 20.73
C ARG A 188 -13.45 12.25 20.36
N PRO A 189 -14.13 13.09 21.18
CA PRO A 189 -14.28 14.52 20.89
C PRO A 189 -12.96 15.26 20.66
N SER A 190 -11.90 14.87 21.37
CA SER A 190 -10.56 15.44 21.19
C SER A 190 -9.98 15.17 19.79
N VAL A 191 -10.32 14.04 19.17
CA VAL A 191 -9.89 13.67 17.81
C VAL A 191 -10.79 14.34 16.78
N VAL A 192 -12.11 14.25 16.96
CA VAL A 192 -13.11 14.80 16.02
C VAL A 192 -13.05 16.32 15.91
N ALA A 193 -12.94 17.02 17.05
CA ALA A 193 -13.07 18.48 17.08
C ALA A 193 -11.79 19.25 16.72
N HIS A 194 -10.61 18.63 16.82
CA HIS A 194 -9.34 19.37 16.78
C HIS A 194 -8.56 19.26 15.48
N CYS A 195 -8.92 18.36 14.55
CA CYS A 195 -8.06 18.17 13.39
C CYS A 195 -8.75 17.64 12.13
N THR A 196 -9.05 18.56 11.21
CA THR A 196 -9.57 18.25 9.86
C THR A 196 -8.49 17.82 8.87
N LYS A 197 -7.21 18.15 9.14
CA LYS A 197 -6.05 17.76 8.32
C LYS A 197 -5.05 16.91 9.11
N CYS A 198 -5.56 15.85 9.74
CA CYS A 198 -4.74 14.88 10.46
C CYS A 198 -4.64 13.56 9.71
N ALA A 199 -3.41 13.08 9.56
CA ALA A 199 -3.10 11.72 9.17
C ALA A 199 -2.59 10.95 10.38
N PHE A 200 -3.32 9.94 10.81
CA PHE A 200 -2.94 9.06 11.92
C PHE A 200 -2.10 7.90 11.39
N VAL A 201 -0.80 7.96 11.59
CA VAL A 201 0.18 7.01 11.06
C VAL A 201 0.15 5.72 11.88
N VAL A 202 0.05 4.59 11.18
CA VAL A 202 0.15 3.25 11.74
C VAL A 202 1.59 2.74 11.57
N PRO A 203 2.29 2.39 12.65
CA PRO A 203 3.58 1.71 12.58
C PRO A 203 3.47 0.42 11.76
N THR A 204 4.40 0.21 10.82
CA THR A 204 4.41 -0.98 9.96
C THR A 204 5.73 -1.71 10.08
N TYR A 205 5.65 -3.04 10.17
CA TYR A 205 6.78 -3.94 10.31
C TYR A 205 6.76 -5.01 9.22
N GLU A 206 7.93 -5.52 8.89
CA GLU A 206 8.13 -6.77 8.15
C GLU A 206 8.32 -7.91 9.15
N LEU A 207 7.71 -9.06 8.87
CA LEU A 207 7.77 -10.24 9.72
C LEU A 207 8.31 -11.45 8.95
N ASP A 208 9.18 -12.23 9.56
CA ASP A 208 9.68 -13.47 8.98
C ASP A 208 8.56 -14.51 8.82
N TYR A 209 8.50 -15.21 7.67
CA TYR A 209 7.45 -16.20 7.39
C TYR A 209 7.40 -17.38 8.37
N SER A 210 8.48 -17.64 9.09
CA SER A 210 8.52 -18.68 10.13
C SER A 210 7.90 -18.24 11.46
N ALA A 211 7.62 -16.95 11.63
CA ALA A 211 7.10 -16.39 12.87
C ALA A 211 5.58 -16.40 12.88
N ASP A 212 5.01 -16.58 14.06
CA ASP A 212 3.59 -16.38 14.27
C ASP A 212 3.27 -14.89 14.23
N PHE A 213 2.06 -14.56 13.74
CA PHE A 213 1.59 -13.19 13.75
C PHE A 213 1.49 -12.68 15.20
N PRO A 214 2.17 -11.57 15.55
CA PRO A 214 2.17 -11.08 16.93
C PRO A 214 0.78 -10.60 17.34
N GLN A 215 0.31 -11.07 18.50
CA GLN A 215 -1.03 -10.71 19.01
C GLN A 215 -1.10 -9.25 19.46
N ASN A 216 0.02 -8.67 19.86
CA ASN A 216 0.09 -7.34 20.46
C ASN A 216 1.49 -6.71 20.29
N LYS A 217 1.65 -5.46 20.69
CA LYS A 217 2.90 -4.71 20.49
C LYS A 217 4.06 -5.35 21.24
N THR A 218 3.85 -5.80 22.48
CA THR A 218 4.88 -6.47 23.28
C THR A 218 5.45 -7.72 22.58
N GLN A 219 4.59 -8.56 21.97
CA GLN A 219 5.03 -9.71 21.19
C GLN A 219 5.78 -9.29 19.93
N LEU A 220 5.30 -8.27 19.21
CA LEU A 220 6.01 -7.73 18.04
C LEU A 220 7.43 -7.25 18.41
N LEU A 221 7.58 -6.52 19.52
CA LEU A 221 8.89 -6.05 19.98
C LEU A 221 9.80 -7.19 20.42
N THR A 222 9.24 -8.28 20.94
CA THR A 222 9.98 -9.50 21.25
C THR A 222 10.54 -10.12 19.97
N LEU A 223 9.72 -10.24 18.91
CA LEU A 223 10.14 -10.73 17.60
C LEU A 223 11.18 -9.80 16.94
N GLU A 224 11.02 -8.48 17.07
CA GLU A 224 12.02 -7.51 16.60
C GLU A 224 13.37 -7.72 17.30
N ASN A 225 13.38 -7.87 18.63
CA ASN A 225 14.61 -8.10 19.39
C ASN A 225 15.28 -9.45 19.05
N GLN A 226 14.51 -10.44 18.61
CA GLN A 226 15.00 -11.72 18.10
C GLN A 226 15.49 -11.64 16.65
N GLY A 227 15.36 -10.48 15.98
CA GLY A 227 15.70 -10.31 14.57
C GLY A 227 14.73 -10.97 13.61
N ARG A 228 13.52 -11.34 14.07
CA ARG A 228 12.44 -11.97 13.29
C ARG A 228 11.40 -10.97 12.78
N ALA A 229 11.47 -9.73 13.25
CA ALA A 229 10.71 -8.60 12.72
C ALA A 229 11.63 -7.38 12.53
N GLN A 230 11.27 -6.48 11.62
CA GLN A 230 11.98 -5.21 11.44
C GLN A 230 11.01 -4.12 10.96
N PRO A 231 11.29 -2.83 11.18
CA PRO A 231 10.49 -1.77 10.57
C PRO A 231 10.37 -1.95 9.04
N PHE A 232 9.21 -1.61 8.49
CA PHE A 232 8.93 -1.80 7.07
C PHE A 232 9.95 -1.07 6.19
N HIS A 233 10.47 -1.79 5.19
CA HIS A 233 11.55 -1.37 4.31
C HIS A 233 12.82 -0.88 5.03
N HIS A 234 13.08 -1.23 6.30
CA HIS A 234 14.24 -0.74 7.04
C HIS A 234 15.55 -1.03 6.30
N LYS A 235 15.74 -2.27 5.85
CA LYS A 235 16.94 -2.70 5.13
C LYS A 235 16.87 -2.41 3.63
N ALA A 236 15.68 -2.39 3.04
CA ALA A 236 15.49 -2.12 1.62
C ALA A 236 15.63 -0.62 1.28
N PHE A 237 14.94 0.25 2.02
CA PHE A 237 14.90 1.70 1.83
C PHE A 237 14.36 2.47 3.07
N ARG A 238 15.19 2.62 4.12
CA ARG A 238 14.80 3.22 5.42
C ARG A 238 14.10 4.59 5.38
N TYR A 239 14.34 5.40 4.35
CA TYR A 239 13.77 6.77 4.26
C TYR A 239 12.25 6.76 4.18
N ASN A 240 11.66 5.68 3.67
CA ASN A 240 10.23 5.51 3.50
C ASN A 240 9.46 5.62 4.84
N GLN A 241 10.01 5.09 5.94
CA GLN A 241 9.37 5.10 7.26
C GLN A 241 10.07 6.00 8.28
N PHE A 242 11.16 6.68 7.89
CA PHE A 242 12.07 7.33 8.85
C PHE A 242 11.39 8.39 9.73
N ALA A 243 10.51 9.21 9.16
CA ALA A 243 9.84 10.28 9.89
C ALA A 243 8.82 9.77 10.94
N SER A 244 8.38 8.50 10.86
CA SER A 244 7.53 7.87 11.88
C SER A 244 8.24 7.63 13.22
N ASN A 245 9.58 7.74 13.26
CA ASN A 245 10.41 7.57 14.46
C ASN A 245 10.02 6.34 15.31
N LEU A 246 10.10 5.15 14.69
CA LEU A 246 9.72 3.91 15.38
C LEU A 246 10.62 3.60 16.59
N THR A 247 11.83 4.13 16.67
CA THR A 247 12.65 4.06 17.88
C THR A 247 11.95 4.69 19.09
N ARG A 248 11.30 5.84 18.91
CA ARG A 248 10.46 6.46 19.95
C ARG A 248 9.20 5.64 20.20
N TRP A 249 8.54 5.14 19.15
CA TRP A 249 7.34 4.32 19.31
C TRP A 249 7.58 3.05 20.13
N ARG A 250 8.71 2.38 19.92
CA ARG A 250 9.13 1.19 20.69
C ARG A 250 9.23 1.45 22.19
N GLN A 251 9.52 2.68 22.59
CA GLN A 251 9.70 3.07 23.99
C GLN A 251 8.38 3.45 24.68
N THR A 252 7.28 3.60 23.95
CA THR A 252 6.00 3.91 24.58
C THR A 252 5.38 2.67 25.19
N SER A 253 4.80 2.83 26.38
CA SER A 253 4.02 1.77 27.02
C SER A 253 2.89 1.30 26.12
N GLU A 254 2.62 0.01 26.16
CA GLU A 254 1.42 -0.56 25.56
C GLU A 254 0.22 -0.23 26.46
N THR A 255 -0.87 0.19 25.83
CA THR A 255 -2.12 0.61 26.47
C THR A 255 -3.26 -0.15 25.84
N ASP A 256 -4.33 -0.42 26.59
CA ASP A 256 -5.50 -1.13 26.04
C ASP A 256 -6.24 -0.33 24.96
N GLN A 257 -6.06 1.00 24.99
CA GLN A 257 -6.68 1.93 24.06
C GLN A 257 -5.69 2.46 23.04
N VAL A 258 -6.17 2.74 21.83
CA VAL A 258 -5.40 3.49 20.83
C VAL A 258 -5.20 4.93 21.29
N VAL A 259 -3.95 5.40 21.24
CA VAL A 259 -3.55 6.76 21.60
C VAL A 259 -2.58 7.32 20.57
N ILE A 260 -2.46 8.66 20.54
CA ILE A 260 -1.38 9.32 19.81
C ILE A 260 -0.09 9.14 20.64
N SER A 261 0.86 8.40 20.10
CA SER A 261 2.20 8.23 20.68
C SER A 261 2.96 9.56 20.63
N HIS A 262 3.03 10.14 19.43
CA HIS A 262 3.72 11.41 19.18
C HIS A 262 3.40 11.96 17.78
N ASN A 263 3.74 13.23 17.57
CA ASN A 263 3.64 13.88 16.28
C ASN A 263 4.93 13.66 15.47
N VAL A 264 4.79 13.50 14.16
CA VAL A 264 5.91 13.58 13.22
C VAL A 264 6.34 15.04 13.13
N THR A 265 7.63 15.31 13.38
CA THR A 265 8.18 16.68 13.43
C THR A 265 9.25 16.92 12.37
N ASN A 266 9.75 15.85 11.75
CA ASN A 266 10.85 15.84 10.81
C ASN A 266 10.43 15.17 9.49
N TYR A 267 9.35 15.69 8.87
CA TYR A 267 8.97 15.26 7.54
C TYR A 267 10.14 15.41 6.56
N GLU A 268 10.38 14.37 5.76
CA GLU A 268 11.33 14.38 4.67
C GLU A 268 10.69 13.77 3.41
N PHE A 269 11.11 14.24 2.24
CA PHE A 269 10.69 13.64 0.99
C PHE A 269 11.09 12.16 0.94
N PHE A 270 10.26 11.32 0.31
CA PHE A 270 10.22 9.86 0.40
C PHE A 270 9.46 9.27 1.58
N TYR A 271 9.03 10.07 2.56
CA TYR A 271 8.17 9.57 3.61
C TYR A 271 6.87 8.99 3.02
N GLU A 272 6.56 7.76 3.39
CA GLU A 272 5.52 6.94 2.80
C GLU A 272 4.86 6.05 3.89
N PRO A 273 4.25 6.65 4.92
CA PRO A 273 3.58 5.90 5.98
C PRO A 273 2.30 5.23 5.48
N PHE A 274 1.86 4.21 6.21
CA PHE A 274 0.46 3.80 6.21
C PHE A 274 -0.29 4.63 7.24
N TYR A 275 -1.45 5.16 6.89
CA TYR A 275 -2.17 6.10 7.75
C TYR A 275 -3.68 5.98 7.59
N ILE A 276 -4.38 6.43 8.63
CA ILE A 276 -5.81 6.74 8.62
C ILE A 276 -5.95 8.25 8.41
N ALA A 277 -6.78 8.65 7.45
CA ALA A 277 -7.13 10.05 7.25
C ALA A 277 -8.59 10.15 6.80
N ARG A 278 -9.12 11.36 6.86
CA ARG A 278 -10.38 11.64 6.17
C ARG A 278 -10.15 11.74 4.66
N ASP A 279 -11.21 11.51 3.88
CA ASP A 279 -11.11 11.49 2.40
C ASP A 279 -10.86 12.88 1.77
N GLU A 280 -10.83 13.96 2.57
CA GLU A 280 -10.30 15.26 2.12
C GLU A 280 -8.78 15.25 1.90
N ALA A 281 -8.08 14.17 2.29
CA ALA A 281 -6.69 13.96 1.90
C ALA A 281 -6.54 14.01 0.38
N PRO A 282 -5.52 14.69 -0.16
CA PRO A 282 -5.27 14.76 -1.60
C PRO A 282 -5.34 13.37 -2.26
N PRO A 283 -5.95 13.24 -3.45
CA PRO A 283 -5.95 11.99 -4.19
C PRO A 283 -4.52 11.58 -4.55
N HIS A 284 -4.31 10.28 -4.79
CA HIS A 284 -3.07 9.83 -5.42
C HIS A 284 -3.07 10.32 -6.87
N ASP A 285 -1.96 10.88 -7.34
CA ASP A 285 -1.87 11.30 -8.74
C ASP A 285 -1.85 10.09 -9.68
N GLU A 286 -2.90 9.93 -10.47
CA GLU A 286 -3.15 8.74 -11.28
C GLU A 286 -2.22 8.63 -12.51
N ARG A 287 -1.45 9.69 -12.82
CA ARG A 287 -0.43 9.66 -13.89
C ARG A 287 0.73 8.73 -13.54
N PHE A 288 0.95 8.42 -12.26
CA PHE A 288 1.96 7.46 -11.82
C PHE A 288 1.48 6.02 -12.00
N LEU A 289 2.11 5.31 -12.94
CA LEU A 289 1.88 3.88 -13.21
C LEU A 289 3.13 3.07 -12.86
N GLY A 290 2.94 1.86 -12.35
CA GLY A 290 4.04 0.96 -11.96
C GLY A 290 4.93 1.48 -10.84
N TYR A 291 6.17 1.01 -10.80
CA TYR A 291 7.04 1.12 -9.63
C TYR A 291 7.66 2.51 -9.38
N GLY A 292 7.51 3.01 -8.15
CA GLY A 292 8.23 4.16 -7.59
C GLY A 292 7.52 5.51 -7.72
N PHE A 293 7.69 6.38 -6.73
CA PHE A 293 7.10 7.73 -6.64
C PHE A 293 5.56 7.79 -6.51
N THR A 294 4.90 6.66 -6.20
CA THR A 294 3.43 6.53 -6.29
C THR A 294 2.71 7.06 -5.05
N ARG A 295 3.04 6.53 -3.86
CA ARG A 295 2.41 6.89 -2.57
C ARG A 295 3.10 8.09 -1.90
N ASN A 296 4.43 8.14 -1.91
CA ASN A 296 5.20 9.27 -1.34
C ASN A 296 4.86 10.64 -1.96
N THR A 297 4.44 10.70 -3.23
CA THR A 297 4.01 11.96 -3.86
C THR A 297 2.71 12.50 -3.25
N GLN A 298 1.77 11.61 -2.89
CA GLN A 298 0.55 12.00 -2.19
C GLN A 298 0.86 12.53 -0.79
N VAL A 299 1.74 11.85 -0.06
CA VAL A 299 2.21 12.28 1.27
C VAL A 299 2.96 13.62 1.19
N TYR A 300 3.71 13.85 0.11
CA TYR A 300 4.32 15.13 -0.18
C TYR A 300 3.28 16.25 -0.35
N GLU A 301 2.22 16.02 -1.13
CA GLU A 301 1.13 16.98 -1.27
C GLU A 301 0.39 17.25 0.06
N MET A 302 0.17 16.21 0.88
CA MET A 302 -0.37 16.36 2.24
C MET A 302 0.51 17.31 3.08
N ALA A 303 1.83 17.11 3.09
CA ALA A 303 2.75 17.97 3.82
C ALA A 303 2.70 19.43 3.31
N LEU A 304 2.66 19.64 1.98
CA LEU A 304 2.56 20.98 1.40
C LEU A 304 1.23 21.68 1.72
N SER A 305 0.15 20.91 1.83
CA SER A 305 -1.19 21.42 2.09
C SER A 305 -1.53 21.55 3.58
N GLY A 306 -0.54 21.37 4.46
CA GLY A 306 -0.63 21.62 5.90
C GLY A 306 -1.21 20.47 6.72
N TRP A 307 -1.12 19.23 6.23
CA TRP A 307 -1.48 18.07 7.04
C TRP A 307 -0.45 17.78 8.12
N SER A 308 -0.93 17.43 9.31
CA SER A 308 -0.11 16.93 10.41
C SER A 308 -0.18 15.40 10.48
N PHE A 309 0.94 14.78 10.83
CA PHE A 309 1.05 13.33 10.95
C PHE A 309 1.25 12.94 12.42
N HIS A 310 0.43 12.00 12.90
CA HIS A 310 0.37 11.59 14.30
C HIS A 310 0.53 10.07 14.40
N VAL A 311 1.62 9.60 15.01
CA VAL A 311 1.90 8.16 15.13
C VAL A 311 1.03 7.55 16.21
N LEU A 312 0.29 6.50 15.89
CA LEU A 312 -0.59 5.78 16.82
C LEU A 312 0.14 4.65 17.55
N SER A 313 -0.38 4.27 18.73
CA SER A 313 0.01 3.11 19.53
C SER A 313 -1.23 2.57 20.26
N PRO A 314 -1.34 1.27 20.59
CA PRO A 314 -0.37 0.20 20.33
C PRO A 314 -0.52 -0.47 18.96
N ILE A 315 -1.51 -0.07 18.15
CA ILE A 315 -1.79 -0.70 16.85
C ILE A 315 -0.60 -0.64 15.90
N PHE A 316 -0.49 -1.65 15.04
CA PHE A 316 0.55 -1.77 14.02
C PHE A 316 0.04 -2.59 12.83
N THR A 317 0.75 -2.56 11.72
CA THR A 317 0.51 -3.46 10.57
C THR A 317 1.75 -4.30 10.24
N ILE A 318 1.54 -5.45 9.63
CA ILE A 318 2.58 -6.42 9.27
C ILE A 318 2.55 -6.68 7.77
N HIS A 319 3.73 -6.67 7.16
CA HIS A 319 3.97 -7.23 5.84
C HIS A 319 4.78 -8.52 6.00
N TRP A 320 4.33 -9.61 5.39
CA TRP A 320 5.05 -10.88 5.45
C TRP A 320 6.31 -10.90 4.58
N GLY A 321 7.40 -11.43 5.13
CA GLY A 321 8.70 -11.52 4.48
C GLY A 321 9.60 -10.30 4.76
N MET A 322 10.82 -10.57 5.20
CA MET A 322 11.83 -9.54 5.46
C MET A 322 12.52 -9.11 4.16
N GLN A 323 12.32 -7.86 3.76
CA GLN A 323 12.92 -7.34 2.54
C GLN A 323 14.36 -6.89 2.78
N MET A 324 15.21 -7.21 1.79
CA MET A 324 16.61 -6.82 1.76
C MET A 324 16.88 -5.91 0.56
N LYS A 325 17.98 -5.16 0.61
CA LYS A 325 18.42 -4.37 -0.53
C LYS A 325 18.86 -5.30 -1.68
N GLN A 326 18.06 -5.36 -2.73
CA GLN A 326 18.32 -6.19 -3.91
C GLN A 326 18.60 -5.34 -5.15
N ARG A 327 19.31 -5.91 -6.13
CA ARG A 327 19.50 -5.27 -7.44
C ARG A 327 18.15 -5.25 -8.16
N ARG A 328 17.72 -4.06 -8.57
CA ARG A 328 16.43 -3.87 -9.24
C ARG A 328 16.48 -4.46 -10.66
N PRO A 329 15.46 -5.23 -11.09
CA PRO A 329 15.28 -5.60 -12.48
C PRO A 329 15.21 -4.36 -13.39
N ALA A 330 15.63 -4.53 -14.65
CA ALA A 330 15.68 -3.42 -15.62
C ALA A 330 14.33 -2.73 -15.80
N TRP A 331 13.23 -3.49 -15.86
CA TRP A 331 11.89 -2.94 -16.02
C TRP A 331 11.46 -2.05 -14.83
N ARG A 332 11.80 -2.42 -13.58
CA ARG A 332 11.53 -1.58 -12.39
C ARG A 332 12.31 -0.29 -12.44
N LYS A 333 13.55 -0.35 -12.92
CA LYS A 333 14.39 0.84 -13.12
C LYS A 333 13.77 1.77 -14.17
N THR A 334 13.32 1.23 -15.31
CA THR A 334 12.66 2.02 -16.35
C THR A 334 11.39 2.71 -15.85
N GLN A 335 10.52 1.99 -15.13
CA GLN A 335 9.31 2.58 -14.53
C GLN A 335 9.65 3.67 -13.52
N MET A 336 10.61 3.43 -12.63
CA MET A 336 11.05 4.42 -11.65
C MET A 336 11.65 5.66 -12.33
N ASP A 337 12.48 5.51 -13.35
CA ASP A 337 13.10 6.63 -14.07
C ASP A 337 12.04 7.46 -14.84
N ARG A 338 10.96 6.83 -15.31
CA ARG A 338 9.79 7.54 -15.84
C ARG A 338 9.06 8.31 -14.75
N ASN A 339 8.75 7.65 -13.64
CA ASN A 339 8.01 8.26 -12.53
C ASN A 339 8.81 9.37 -11.85
N ARG A 340 10.13 9.27 -11.77
CA ARG A 340 10.98 10.36 -11.28
C ARG A 340 10.84 11.63 -12.13
N ARG A 341 10.87 11.50 -13.46
CA ARG A 341 10.69 12.65 -14.38
C ARG A 341 9.30 13.26 -14.26
N LEU A 342 8.28 12.42 -14.11
CA LEU A 342 6.91 12.88 -13.86
C LEU A 342 6.84 13.62 -12.51
N PHE A 343 7.49 13.13 -11.47
CA PHE A 343 7.53 13.80 -10.18
C PHE A 343 8.21 15.17 -10.25
N ASP A 344 9.26 15.33 -11.06
CA ASP A 344 9.88 16.65 -11.27
C ASP A 344 8.86 17.66 -11.81
N VAL A 345 7.94 17.25 -12.68
CA VAL A 345 6.84 18.11 -13.18
C VAL A 345 5.82 18.37 -12.07
N ILE A 346 5.33 17.32 -11.41
CA ILE A 346 4.31 17.41 -10.35
C ILE A 346 4.78 18.28 -9.19
N HIS A 347 6.05 18.19 -8.82
CA HIS A 347 6.64 19.04 -7.79
C HIS A 347 6.45 20.54 -8.09
N HIS A 348 6.64 20.95 -9.35
CA HIS A 348 6.41 22.34 -9.75
C HIS A 348 4.92 22.69 -9.77
N GLU A 349 4.07 21.79 -10.26
CA GLU A 349 2.61 21.96 -10.26
C GLU A 349 2.07 22.13 -8.83
N LEU A 350 2.51 21.30 -7.87
CA LEU A 350 2.12 21.38 -6.47
C LEU A 350 2.63 22.67 -5.81
N LYS A 351 3.87 23.08 -6.10
CA LYS A 351 4.38 24.38 -5.62
C LYS A 351 3.55 25.54 -6.15
N ALA A 352 3.11 25.50 -7.41
CA ALA A 352 2.23 26.51 -7.97
C ALA A 352 0.86 26.47 -7.29
N LYS A 353 0.24 25.29 -7.19
CA LYS A 353 -1.08 25.05 -6.56
C LYS A 353 -1.16 25.61 -5.15
N TYR A 354 -0.10 25.50 -4.36
CA TYR A 354 -0.07 25.95 -2.96
C TYR A 354 0.66 27.29 -2.74
N GLY A 355 1.02 28.02 -3.80
CA GLY A 355 1.66 29.34 -3.68
C GLY A 355 3.06 29.30 -3.04
N LEU A 356 3.84 28.25 -3.32
CA LEU A 356 5.15 27.97 -2.74
C LEU A 356 6.31 28.17 -3.73
N LEU A 357 6.06 28.70 -4.93
CA LEU A 357 7.09 28.90 -5.97
C LEU A 357 8.26 29.77 -5.48
N ASN A 358 7.99 30.78 -4.65
CA ASN A 358 9.00 31.72 -4.14
C ASN A 358 9.50 31.39 -2.73
N LYS A 359 9.04 30.28 -2.12
CA LYS A 359 9.47 29.88 -0.78
C LYS A 359 10.65 28.91 -0.87
N SER A 360 11.58 29.01 0.08
CA SER A 360 12.70 28.09 0.22
C SER A 360 12.20 26.63 0.13
N PRO A 361 12.96 25.72 -0.51
CA PRO A 361 12.52 24.33 -0.64
C PRO A 361 12.16 23.76 0.73
N VAL A 362 11.01 23.07 0.83
CA VAL A 362 10.79 22.08 1.90
C VAL A 362 12.06 21.26 1.98
N ARG A 363 12.68 21.10 3.16
CA ARG A 363 14.03 20.51 3.30
C ARG A 363 14.14 19.23 2.46
N TRP A 364 14.78 19.38 1.31
CA TRP A 364 15.22 18.28 0.48
C TRP A 364 16.56 17.87 1.04
N HIS A 365 16.65 16.71 1.70
CA HIS A 365 17.93 16.06 1.93
C HIS A 365 18.13 14.94 0.90
N PRO A 366 18.52 15.24 -0.35
CA PRO A 366 19.04 14.22 -1.23
C PRO A 366 20.50 14.00 -0.85
N LYS A 367 20.77 13.05 0.03
CA LYS A 367 22.00 12.22 0.01
C LYS A 367 21.93 11.15 1.10
N PRO A 368 22.11 9.85 0.76
CA PRO A 368 22.69 8.93 1.70
C PRO A 368 24.08 9.44 2.03
N ASN A 369 24.28 9.85 3.28
CA ASN A 369 25.57 10.27 3.78
C ASN A 369 26.51 9.05 3.72
N GLN A 370 27.42 9.00 2.75
CA GLN A 370 28.53 8.02 2.74
C GLN A 370 29.53 8.27 3.89
N ALA A 371 29.33 9.30 4.71
CA ALA A 371 30.23 9.71 5.79
C ALA A 371 29.91 9.13 7.18
N ALA A 372 28.92 8.23 7.32
CA ALA A 372 28.62 7.55 8.59
C ALA A 372 29.19 6.12 8.70
N ALA A 373 30.12 5.74 7.81
CA ALA A 373 30.81 4.43 7.83
C ALA A 373 32.21 4.48 8.47
N SER A 374 32.50 5.51 9.28
CA SER A 374 33.81 5.71 9.91
C SER A 374 33.67 6.20 11.35
N SER A 375 32.94 5.47 12.19
CA SER A 375 33.08 5.55 13.65
C SER A 375 32.47 4.32 14.33
N ALA A 376 32.94 3.13 13.96
CA ALA A 376 32.79 1.92 14.76
C ALA A 376 33.89 0.93 14.33
N ARG A 377 35.13 1.22 14.73
CA ARG A 377 36.21 0.22 14.78
C ARG A 377 36.74 0.20 16.21
N VAL A 378 36.27 -0.77 16.98
CA VAL A 378 37.06 -1.40 18.06
C VAL A 378 36.70 -2.90 18.02
N ASN A 379 37.72 -3.69 17.63
CA ASN A 379 37.99 -5.11 17.85
C ASN A 379 36.96 -6.15 17.33
N GLY A 380 37.31 -7.15 16.50
CA GLY A 380 38.61 -7.63 16.05
C GLY A 380 38.50 -8.61 14.88
N ASP A 381 39.68 -8.96 14.35
CA ASP A 381 40.06 -10.08 13.47
C ASP A 381 39.31 -10.24 12.13
N ALA A 382 39.91 -9.78 11.03
CA ALA A 382 40.94 -10.46 10.23
C ALA A 382 40.31 -11.38 9.18
N ASP A 383 40.00 -10.84 8.00
CA ASP A 383 40.60 -11.30 6.75
C ASP A 383 40.09 -10.49 5.54
N ALA A 384 40.84 -10.61 4.44
CA ALA A 384 40.53 -10.13 3.09
C ALA A 384 40.85 -8.66 2.76
N LYS A 385 42.12 -8.49 2.38
CA LYS A 385 42.63 -7.47 1.45
C LYS A 385 41.87 -7.48 0.11
N GLN A 386 42.04 -6.36 -0.61
CA GLN A 386 41.91 -6.18 -2.06
C GLN A 386 40.50 -6.05 -2.65
N GLN A 387 40.05 -4.81 -2.87
CA GLN A 387 40.06 -4.19 -4.21
C GLN A 387 39.34 -2.83 -4.15
N GLN A 388 40.13 -1.78 -4.27
CA GLN A 388 39.68 -0.42 -4.49
C GLN A 388 40.31 0.01 -5.81
N GLN A 389 39.51 0.12 -6.87
CA GLN A 389 39.81 0.98 -8.02
C GLN A 389 38.59 1.14 -8.93
N GLN A 390 38.18 2.42 -9.07
CA GLN A 390 37.67 3.08 -10.29
C GLN A 390 36.16 3.02 -10.62
N HIS A 391 35.48 4.09 -10.21
CA HIS A 391 34.53 4.88 -11.01
C HIS A 391 35.27 6.18 -11.43
N PRO A 392 34.95 6.90 -12.53
CA PRO A 392 33.62 7.53 -12.72
C PRO A 392 33.14 7.76 -14.17
N LEU A 393 31.83 8.00 -14.35
CA LEU A 393 31.27 8.68 -15.52
C LEU A 393 30.26 9.73 -15.03
N PHE A 394 30.67 11.00 -15.05
CA PHE A 394 29.85 12.19 -15.33
C PHE A 394 30.77 13.43 -15.30
N ALA A 395 31.07 14.00 -16.47
CA ALA A 395 31.32 15.42 -16.66
C ALA A 395 31.14 15.76 -18.14
N ALA A 396 30.31 16.75 -18.43
CA ALA A 396 29.95 17.21 -19.76
C ALA A 396 31.06 18.04 -20.43
N ALA A 397 31.04 17.97 -21.76
CA ALA A 397 31.67 18.80 -22.78
C ALA A 397 32.42 20.07 -22.34
N LYS A 398 33.70 20.14 -22.72
CA LYS A 398 34.38 21.36 -23.20
C LYS A 398 35.50 21.02 -24.18
N SER A 399 35.41 21.61 -25.37
CA SER A 399 36.49 22.15 -26.20
C SER A 399 37.54 21.22 -26.85
N ALA A 400 37.46 21.21 -28.18
CA ALA A 400 38.55 21.36 -29.15
C ALA A 400 39.57 20.21 -29.34
N ALA A 401 39.46 19.63 -30.54
CA ALA A 401 40.51 19.54 -31.55
C ALA A 401 41.91 19.11 -31.10
N ARG A 402 42.37 17.95 -31.61
CA ARG A 402 43.36 17.89 -32.70
C ARG A 402 43.90 16.45 -32.87
N THR A 403 43.99 16.07 -34.15
CA THR A 403 45.03 15.24 -34.79
C THR A 403 45.17 13.73 -34.48
N SER A 404 44.98 12.97 -35.57
CA SER A 404 45.88 11.91 -36.08
C SER A 404 45.88 10.58 -35.32
N ILE A 405 45.66 9.40 -35.88
CA ILE A 405 45.64 8.85 -37.26
C ILE A 405 44.51 7.82 -37.30
#